data_AF-W6YHV9-F1
#
_entry.id   AF-W6YHV9-F1
#
_cell.length_a   1.000
_cell.length_b   1.000
_cell.length_c   1.000
_cell.angle_alpha   90.00
_cell.angle_beta   90.00
_cell.angle_gamma   90.00
#
_symmetry.space_group_name_H-M   'P 1'
#
loop_
_entity.id
_entity.type
_entity.pdbx_description
1 polymer ?
#
loop_
_entity_poly.entity_id
_entity_poly.type
_entity_poly.pdbx_seq_one_letter_code
_entity_poly.pdbx_strand_id
1 'polypeptide(L)'
;MLSNTFLALSLLPLTLAHFNLNFPPTRGFDEDKEGNFPCGSYDQVSDKRTDFPISGGPIQLVLGHPQTNVAVYMAIGDNPGSGFSVVLKQQLMVEGLGNFCLGSVSIPKDLNVTAGTKASIQVVTNAHSSGGLFQCADVTLVDKQLSQSEFQDNCKNNTGIKVAQENISGNPNSTATGTGGSDDDDDDKPTASGSGSSSAAKPTAASAATHAQAISWVLGAVGLAGIAML
;
A
#
# COMPACT_ATOMS: atom_id res chain seq x y z
N MET A 1 -56.62 5.13 1.60
CA MET A 1 -55.48 5.71 0.85
C MET A 1 -54.22 5.34 1.60
N LEU A 2 -53.50 4.32 1.15
CA LEU A 2 -52.24 3.87 1.74
C LEU A 2 -51.16 4.18 0.72
N SER A 3 -50.43 5.27 0.95
CA SER A 3 -49.26 5.64 0.14
C SER A 3 -48.11 4.71 0.49
N ASN A 4 -47.78 3.79 -0.41
CA ASN A 4 -46.55 3.01 -0.35
C ASN A 4 -45.38 3.92 -0.77
N THR A 5 -44.73 4.55 0.20
CA THR A 5 -43.40 5.15 0.02
C THR A 5 -42.38 4.03 -0.16
N PHE A 6 -41.98 3.77 -1.41
CA PHE A 6 -40.81 2.97 -1.71
C PHE A 6 -39.55 3.78 -1.36
N LEU A 7 -38.90 3.41 -0.26
CA LEU A 7 -37.59 3.95 0.11
C LEU A 7 -36.55 3.28 -0.79
N ALA A 8 -36.15 3.95 -1.87
CA ALA A 8 -35.08 3.49 -2.74
C ALA A 8 -33.74 3.69 -2.01
N LEU A 9 -33.24 2.63 -1.39
CA LEU A 9 -31.89 2.59 -0.81
C LEU A 9 -30.88 2.55 -1.98
N SER A 10 -30.39 3.72 -2.39
CA SER A 10 -29.32 3.82 -3.38
C SER A 10 -28.06 3.20 -2.79
N LEU A 11 -27.70 1.99 -3.20
CA LEU A 11 -26.35 1.47 -3.01
C LEU A 11 -25.42 2.33 -3.86
N LEU A 12 -24.78 3.34 -3.27
CA LEU A 12 -23.65 3.97 -3.92
C LEU A 12 -22.53 2.93 -4.01
N PRO A 13 -22.02 2.60 -5.20
CA PRO A 13 -20.83 1.77 -5.29
C PRO A 13 -19.71 2.51 -4.56
N LEU A 14 -19.09 1.86 -3.57
CA LEU A 14 -17.79 2.28 -3.08
C LEU A 14 -16.81 2.04 -4.23
N THR A 15 -16.65 3.02 -5.10
CA THR A 15 -15.66 2.96 -6.18
C THR A 15 -14.29 3.16 -5.54
N LEU A 16 -13.61 2.06 -5.22
CA LEU A 16 -12.18 2.13 -4.90
C LEU A 16 -11.44 2.75 -6.10
N ALA A 17 -10.54 3.66 -5.78
CA ALA A 17 -9.80 4.47 -6.74
C ALA A 17 -8.56 3.72 -7.26
N HIS A 18 -8.77 2.55 -7.86
CA HIS A 18 -7.69 1.70 -8.34
C HIS A 18 -6.82 2.41 -9.38
N PHE A 19 -5.57 1.96 -9.51
CA PHE A 19 -4.67 2.42 -10.56
C PHE A 19 -3.99 1.24 -11.26
N ASN A 20 -3.20 1.53 -12.29
CA ASN A 20 -2.30 0.54 -12.88
C ASN A 20 -0.93 1.15 -13.11
N LEU A 21 0.14 0.46 -12.71
CA LEU A 21 1.52 0.82 -13.02
C LEU A 21 1.95 0.11 -14.32
N ASN A 22 1.93 0.86 -15.43
CA ASN A 22 2.24 0.34 -16.76
C ASN A 22 3.74 0.39 -17.09
N PHE A 23 4.48 1.39 -16.57
CA PHE A 23 5.92 1.47 -16.76
C PHE A 23 6.63 2.05 -15.51
N PRO A 24 7.73 1.41 -15.04
CA PRO A 24 8.12 0.03 -15.37
C PRO A 24 6.96 -0.95 -15.08
N PRO A 25 6.82 -2.05 -15.84
CA PRO A 25 5.67 -2.94 -15.69
C PRO A 25 5.52 -3.46 -14.25
N THR A 26 4.30 -3.41 -13.72
CA THR A 26 3.96 -3.99 -12.42
C THR A 26 4.23 -5.50 -12.37
N ARG A 27 4.51 -6.03 -11.17
CA ARG A 27 4.62 -7.48 -10.91
C ARG A 27 3.33 -8.23 -11.25
N GLY A 28 2.20 -7.56 -11.09
CA GLY A 28 0.88 -8.07 -11.37
C GLY A 28 -0.20 -7.09 -10.91
N PHE A 29 -1.45 -7.41 -11.22
CA PHE A 29 -2.58 -6.56 -10.87
C PHE A 29 -3.84 -7.38 -10.63
N ASP A 30 -4.45 -7.14 -9.48
CA ASP A 30 -5.75 -7.62 -9.05
C ASP A 30 -6.32 -6.52 -8.14
N GLU A 31 -7.40 -5.88 -8.59
CA GLU A 31 -7.96 -4.69 -7.96
C GLU A 31 -8.37 -4.95 -6.50
N ASP A 32 -8.95 -6.13 -6.23
CA ASP A 32 -9.38 -6.53 -4.89
C ASP A 32 -8.21 -6.67 -3.90
N LYS A 33 -7.00 -6.87 -4.42
CA LYS A 33 -5.78 -7.06 -3.62
C LYS A 33 -4.91 -5.82 -3.55
N GLU A 34 -5.22 -4.78 -4.31
CA GLU A 34 -4.34 -3.61 -4.48
C GLU A 34 -4.08 -2.87 -3.16
N GLY A 35 -5.02 -2.93 -2.20
CA GLY A 35 -4.84 -2.38 -0.84
C GLY A 35 -3.89 -3.17 0.07
N ASN A 36 -3.43 -4.36 -0.35
CA ASN A 36 -2.54 -5.19 0.46
C ASN A 36 -1.07 -4.75 0.29
N PHE A 37 -0.52 -4.14 1.32
CA PHE A 37 0.89 -3.78 1.37
C PHE A 37 1.80 -5.04 1.36
N PRO A 38 2.97 -5.02 0.71
CA PRO A 38 3.56 -3.88 0.01
C PRO A 38 3.22 -3.76 -1.48
N CYS A 39 2.78 -4.81 -2.15
CA CYS A 39 2.73 -4.83 -3.62
C CYS A 39 1.40 -5.32 -4.17
N GLY A 40 0.29 -5.07 -3.46
CA GLY A 40 -1.02 -5.56 -3.85
C GLY A 40 -1.13 -7.08 -3.77
N SER A 41 -0.47 -7.71 -2.78
CA SER A 41 -0.26 -9.17 -2.65
C SER A 41 0.65 -9.82 -3.72
N TYR A 42 1.27 -9.04 -4.61
CA TYR A 42 2.31 -9.52 -5.53
C TYR A 42 3.70 -9.43 -4.89
N ASP A 43 3.87 -10.16 -3.77
CA ASP A 43 5.04 -10.03 -2.91
C ASP A 43 6.29 -10.72 -3.47
N GLN A 44 6.11 -11.65 -4.40
CA GLN A 44 7.20 -12.33 -5.09
C GLN A 44 7.80 -11.41 -6.16
N VAL A 45 9.10 -11.17 -6.06
CA VAL A 45 9.89 -10.42 -7.03
C VAL A 45 9.90 -11.15 -8.37
N SER A 46 9.78 -10.39 -9.45
CA SER A 46 9.91 -10.89 -10.83
C SER A 46 11.37 -11.15 -11.19
N ASP A 47 11.65 -12.30 -11.82
CA ASP A 47 12.94 -12.57 -12.47
C ASP A 47 13.18 -11.64 -13.69
N LYS A 48 12.10 -11.13 -14.29
CA LYS A 48 12.15 -10.18 -15.41
C LYS A 48 12.13 -8.76 -14.86
N ARG A 49 13.32 -8.18 -14.72
CA ARG A 49 13.51 -6.80 -14.29
C ARG A 49 13.61 -5.86 -15.48
N THR A 50 13.07 -4.66 -15.32
CA THR A 50 13.18 -3.59 -16.33
C THR A 50 14.43 -2.77 -16.08
N ASP A 51 15.18 -2.43 -17.13
CA ASP A 51 16.28 -1.49 -17.01
C ASP A 51 15.73 -0.09 -16.69
N PHE A 52 16.16 0.50 -15.57
CA PHE A 52 15.73 1.83 -15.14
C PHE A 52 16.93 2.77 -15.01
N PRO A 53 17.00 3.88 -15.77
CA PRO A 53 18.15 4.77 -15.72
C PRO A 53 18.33 5.40 -14.35
N ILE A 54 19.54 5.36 -13.80
CA ILE A 54 19.88 6.01 -12.52
C ILE A 54 19.61 7.52 -12.60
N SER A 55 19.91 8.13 -13.75
CA SER A 55 19.65 9.55 -14.03
C SER A 55 18.16 9.90 -14.15
N GLY A 56 17.29 8.89 -14.27
CA GLY A 56 15.85 9.03 -14.29
C GLY A 56 15.18 8.41 -15.50
N GLY A 57 14.02 7.80 -15.25
CA GLY A 57 13.12 7.22 -16.25
C GLY A 57 11.66 7.59 -15.95
N PRO A 58 10.74 7.37 -16.90
CA PRO A 58 9.34 7.66 -16.69
C PRO A 58 8.71 6.68 -15.69
N ILE A 59 7.67 7.14 -15.00
CA ILE A 59 6.71 6.28 -14.31
C ILE A 59 5.34 6.52 -14.95
N GLN A 60 4.79 5.51 -15.61
CA GLN A 60 3.50 5.56 -16.31
C GLN A 60 2.43 4.87 -15.49
N LEU A 61 1.39 5.63 -15.16
CA LEU A 61 0.20 5.15 -14.46
C LEU A 61 -1.03 5.24 -15.35
N VAL A 62 -2.06 4.47 -14.99
CA VAL A 62 -3.45 4.69 -15.39
C VAL A 62 -4.25 4.93 -14.12
N LEU A 63 -4.84 6.11 -13.96
CA LEU A 63 -5.58 6.50 -12.77
C LEU A 63 -7.10 6.29 -12.98
N GLY A 64 -7.73 5.57 -12.05
CA GLY A 64 -9.17 5.26 -12.08
C GLY A 64 -10.06 6.27 -11.35
N HIS A 65 -9.50 7.31 -10.74
CA HIS A 65 -10.26 8.28 -9.93
C HIS A 65 -10.01 9.74 -10.34
N PRO A 66 -11.02 10.64 -10.26
CA PRO A 66 -10.86 12.04 -10.70
C PRO A 66 -9.82 12.85 -9.92
N GLN A 67 -9.50 12.44 -8.70
CA GLN A 67 -8.45 13.06 -7.88
C GLN A 67 -7.68 11.96 -7.16
N THR A 68 -6.35 11.96 -7.22
CA THR A 68 -5.53 10.90 -6.63
C THR A 68 -4.23 11.47 -6.10
N ASN A 69 -3.93 11.20 -4.83
CA ASN A 69 -2.60 11.40 -4.29
C ASN A 69 -1.70 10.26 -4.75
N VAL A 70 -0.50 10.59 -5.23
CA VAL A 70 0.48 9.63 -5.76
C VAL A 70 1.84 9.90 -5.10
N ALA A 71 2.50 8.87 -4.63
CA ALA A 71 3.91 8.91 -4.19
C ALA A 71 4.67 7.73 -4.79
N VAL A 72 5.99 7.89 -4.94
CA VAL A 72 6.86 6.83 -5.47
C VAL A 72 8.00 6.58 -4.50
N TYR A 73 8.13 5.34 -4.07
CA TYR A 73 9.18 4.86 -3.18
C TYR A 73 10.03 3.79 -3.88
N MET A 74 11.19 3.51 -3.30
CA MET A 74 12.09 2.46 -3.76
C MET A 74 12.69 1.69 -2.59
N ALA A 75 12.96 0.41 -2.84
CA ALA A 75 13.78 -0.43 -2.00
C ALA A 75 14.96 -0.98 -2.82
N ILE A 76 16.16 -0.93 -2.27
CA ILE A 76 17.38 -1.46 -2.91
C ILE A 76 17.58 -2.92 -2.51
N GLY A 77 17.95 -3.77 -3.46
CA GLY A 77 18.22 -5.19 -3.24
C GLY A 77 17.51 -6.09 -4.23
N ASP A 78 17.90 -7.37 -4.23
CA ASP A 78 17.26 -8.37 -5.08
C ASP A 78 15.88 -8.78 -4.55
N ASN A 79 15.74 -8.99 -3.24
CA ASN A 79 14.44 -9.27 -2.64
C ASN A 79 14.24 -8.41 -1.38
N PRO A 80 13.81 -7.15 -1.54
CA PRO A 80 13.74 -6.21 -0.43
C PRO A 80 12.53 -6.38 0.48
N GLY A 81 11.59 -7.30 0.18
CA GLY A 81 10.35 -7.46 0.92
C GLY A 81 9.58 -6.13 1.02
N SER A 82 9.39 -5.63 2.24
CA SER A 82 8.68 -4.38 2.55
C SER A 82 9.58 -3.14 2.70
N GLY A 83 10.87 -3.23 2.38
CA GLY A 83 11.89 -2.20 2.68
C GLY A 83 11.84 -0.88 1.88
N PHE A 84 10.68 -0.44 1.41
CA PHE A 84 10.50 0.77 0.58
C PHE A 84 10.71 2.07 1.38
N SER A 85 11.99 2.42 1.58
CA SER A 85 12.42 3.54 2.43
C SER A 85 12.97 4.74 1.65
N VAL A 86 13.32 4.56 0.38
CA VAL A 86 13.82 5.63 -0.48
C VAL A 86 12.64 6.37 -1.10
N VAL A 87 12.58 7.69 -0.94
CA VAL A 87 11.59 8.54 -1.63
C VAL A 87 12.13 8.93 -3.00
N LEU A 88 11.48 8.47 -4.07
CA LEU A 88 11.82 8.89 -5.44
C LEU A 88 11.01 10.10 -5.90
N LYS A 89 9.72 10.13 -5.51
CA LYS A 89 8.84 11.27 -5.75
C LYS A 89 7.98 11.49 -4.51
N GLN A 90 8.11 12.67 -3.92
CA GLN A 90 7.25 13.12 -2.83
C GLN A 90 5.80 13.17 -3.28
N GLN A 91 4.88 12.94 -2.36
CA GLN A 91 3.45 12.92 -2.64
C GLN A 91 3.00 14.16 -3.44
N LEU A 92 2.19 13.92 -4.46
CA LEU A 92 1.56 14.93 -5.30
C LEU A 92 0.09 14.57 -5.50
N MET A 93 -0.75 15.56 -5.76
CA MET A 93 -2.16 15.37 -6.10
C MET A 93 -2.36 15.53 -7.60
N VAL A 94 -2.93 14.52 -8.23
CA VAL A 94 -3.32 14.52 -9.65
C VAL A 94 -4.82 14.71 -9.75
N GLU A 95 -5.26 15.55 -10.68
CA GLU A 95 -6.65 15.65 -11.11
C GLU A 95 -6.81 15.11 -12.53
N GLY A 96 -7.80 14.27 -12.76
CA GLY A 96 -8.12 13.66 -14.06
C GLY A 96 -8.00 12.13 -14.05
N LEU A 97 -8.57 11.52 -15.09
CA LEU A 97 -8.65 10.07 -15.26
C LEU A 97 -7.71 9.59 -16.39
N GLY A 98 -7.31 8.33 -16.34
CA GLY A 98 -6.57 7.66 -17.42
C GLY A 98 -5.06 7.81 -17.31
N ASN A 99 -4.38 7.82 -18.46
CA ASN A 99 -2.91 7.84 -18.53
C ASN A 99 -2.32 9.07 -17.82
N PHE A 100 -1.41 8.83 -16.87
CA PHE A 100 -0.63 9.85 -16.19
C PHE A 100 0.84 9.46 -16.17
N CYS A 101 1.73 10.34 -16.61
CA CYS A 101 3.17 10.16 -16.50
C CYS A 101 3.77 11.15 -15.50
N LEU A 102 4.57 10.63 -14.56
CA LEU A 102 5.28 11.46 -13.57
C LEU A 102 6.53 12.18 -14.14
N GLY A 103 6.79 12.03 -15.44
CA GLY A 103 8.02 12.51 -16.08
C GLY A 103 9.24 11.72 -15.61
N SER A 104 10.44 12.30 -15.75
CA SER A 104 11.68 11.64 -15.37
C SER A 104 11.86 11.61 -13.85
N VAL A 105 11.77 10.43 -13.25
CA VAL A 105 11.98 10.18 -11.82
C VAL A 105 13.38 9.61 -11.63
N SER A 106 14.29 10.39 -11.05
CA SER A 106 15.70 10.02 -10.84
C SER A 106 15.96 9.36 -9.49
N ILE A 107 17.00 8.53 -9.41
CA ILE A 107 17.45 7.96 -8.14
C ILE A 107 18.24 9.04 -7.35
N PRO A 108 17.96 9.23 -6.05
CA PRO A 108 18.72 10.16 -5.21
C PRO A 108 20.24 9.88 -5.24
N LYS A 109 21.03 10.92 -5.44
CA LYS A 109 22.49 10.81 -5.66
C LYS A 109 23.26 10.35 -4.42
N ASP A 110 22.70 10.60 -3.24
CA ASP A 110 23.24 10.24 -1.92
C ASP A 110 23.13 8.75 -1.61
N LEU A 111 22.41 7.97 -2.41
CA LEU A 111 22.35 6.51 -2.28
C LEU A 111 23.57 5.79 -2.85
N ASN A 112 24.40 6.48 -3.65
CA ASN A 112 25.64 5.93 -4.22
C ASN A 112 25.47 4.58 -4.95
N VAL A 113 24.32 4.36 -5.61
CA VAL A 113 24.05 3.15 -6.40
C VAL A 113 24.83 3.17 -7.72
N THR A 114 25.11 1.98 -8.24
CA THR A 114 25.80 1.79 -9.54
C THR A 114 24.95 0.96 -10.49
N ALA A 115 25.26 1.00 -11.79
CA ALA A 115 24.65 0.11 -12.76
C ALA A 115 24.76 -1.37 -12.33
N GLY A 116 23.72 -2.15 -12.61
CA GLY A 116 23.56 -3.53 -12.15
C GLY A 116 22.92 -3.67 -10.76
N THR A 117 22.78 -2.58 -10.00
CA THR A 117 22.05 -2.60 -8.72
C THR A 117 20.59 -2.99 -8.98
N LYS A 118 20.14 -4.05 -8.32
CA LYS A 118 18.73 -4.46 -8.36
C LYS A 118 17.92 -3.67 -7.34
N ALA A 119 16.70 -3.29 -7.70
CA ALA A 119 15.79 -2.55 -6.84
C ALA A 119 14.34 -2.89 -7.18
N SER A 120 13.44 -2.46 -6.31
CA SER A 120 11.99 -2.48 -6.55
C SER A 120 11.44 -1.06 -6.35
N ILE A 121 10.63 -0.59 -7.28
CA ILE A 121 9.89 0.67 -7.20
C ILE A 121 8.49 0.34 -6.71
N GLN A 122 7.99 1.07 -5.71
CA GLN A 122 6.61 1.01 -5.25
C GLN A 122 5.92 2.32 -5.55
N VAL A 123 4.78 2.24 -6.22
CA VAL A 123 3.85 3.36 -6.36
C VAL A 123 2.76 3.19 -5.33
N VAL A 124 2.51 4.25 -4.58
CA VAL A 124 1.43 4.30 -3.59
C VAL A 124 0.46 5.36 -4.05
N THR A 125 -0.81 5.00 -4.15
CA THR A 125 -1.88 5.95 -4.42
C THR A 125 -2.91 5.96 -3.32
N ASN A 126 -3.63 7.08 -3.20
CA ASN A 126 -4.83 7.15 -2.40
C ASN A 126 -5.75 8.25 -2.92
N ALA A 127 -7.04 7.98 -2.99
CA ALA A 127 -8.07 8.97 -3.30
C ALA A 127 -9.20 9.05 -2.27
N HIS A 128 -9.20 8.18 -1.26
CA HIS A 128 -10.25 8.07 -0.25
C HIS A 128 -9.65 8.00 1.17
N SER A 129 -10.51 7.94 2.19
CA SER A 129 -10.07 7.80 3.58
C SER A 129 -9.78 6.34 4.00
N SER A 130 -9.79 5.38 3.07
CA SER A 130 -9.74 3.93 3.36
C SER A 130 -8.34 3.31 3.40
N GLY A 131 -7.29 4.09 3.11
CA GLY A 131 -5.90 3.61 3.08
C GLY A 131 -5.31 3.63 1.67
N GLY A 132 -4.02 3.30 1.55
CA GLY A 132 -3.30 3.34 0.29
C GLY A 132 -3.54 2.10 -0.58
N LEU A 133 -3.34 2.28 -1.88
CA LEU A 133 -3.27 1.23 -2.90
C LEU A 133 -1.83 1.11 -3.39
N PHE A 134 -1.37 -0.11 -3.67
CA PHE A 134 0.03 -0.41 -3.89
C PHE A 134 0.27 -1.26 -5.13
N GLN A 135 1.25 -0.85 -5.93
CA GLN A 135 1.83 -1.66 -6.98
C GLN A 135 3.35 -1.52 -7.01
N CYS A 136 4.02 -2.60 -7.38
CA CYS A 136 5.47 -2.66 -7.41
C CYS A 136 5.97 -3.08 -8.79
N ALA A 137 7.10 -2.51 -9.20
CA ALA A 137 7.84 -2.93 -10.37
C ALA A 137 9.29 -3.23 -10.01
N ASP A 138 9.84 -4.31 -10.57
CA ASP A 138 11.22 -4.72 -10.31
C ASP A 138 12.15 -4.21 -11.42
N VAL A 139 13.24 -3.59 -11.01
CA VAL A 139 14.17 -2.91 -11.91
C VAL A 139 15.61 -3.33 -11.68
N THR A 140 16.41 -3.19 -12.74
CA THR A 140 17.87 -3.17 -12.69
C THR A 140 18.31 -1.76 -13.03
N LEU A 141 19.06 -1.13 -12.14
CA LEU A 141 19.54 0.22 -12.36
C LEU A 141 20.63 0.22 -13.43
N VAL A 142 20.58 1.18 -14.35
CA VAL A 142 21.54 1.30 -15.46
C VAL A 142 22.01 2.75 -15.63
N ASP A 143 23.22 2.93 -16.15
CA ASP A 143 23.72 4.26 -16.52
C ASP A 143 23.13 4.77 -17.84
N LYS A 144 22.68 3.84 -18.69
CA LYS A 144 22.12 4.13 -20.00
C LYS A 144 20.77 4.85 -19.85
N GLN A 145 20.66 6.04 -20.43
CA GLN A 145 19.38 6.73 -20.56
C GLN A 145 18.48 6.07 -21.61
N LEU A 146 17.16 6.17 -21.41
CA LEU A 146 16.21 5.83 -22.46
C LEU A 146 16.38 6.78 -23.65
N SER A 147 16.24 6.25 -24.86
CA SER A 147 16.09 7.09 -26.04
C SER A 147 14.83 7.95 -25.93
N GLN A 148 14.77 9.04 -26.70
CA GLN A 148 13.61 9.92 -26.72
C GLN A 148 12.31 9.16 -27.10
N SER A 149 12.40 8.19 -28.02
CA SER A 149 11.25 7.37 -28.41
C SER A 149 10.80 6.46 -27.27
N GLU A 150 11.73 5.72 -26.65
CA GLU A 150 11.40 4.84 -25.52
C GLU A 150 10.80 5.62 -24.35
N PHE A 151 11.28 6.84 -24.09
CA PHE A 151 10.70 7.71 -23.08
C PHE A 151 9.27 8.13 -23.45
N GLN A 152 9.04 8.58 -24.69
CA GLN A 152 7.71 9.01 -25.16
C GLN A 152 6.70 7.87 -25.22
N ASP A 153 7.15 6.66 -25.56
CA ASP A 153 6.28 5.48 -25.61
C ASP A 153 5.76 5.10 -24.22
N ASN A 154 6.55 5.36 -23.18
CA ASN A 154 6.28 5.06 -21.79
C ASN A 154 5.94 6.31 -20.95
N CYS A 155 5.63 7.45 -21.57
CA CYS A 155 5.29 8.67 -20.85
C CYS A 155 4.22 9.47 -21.59
N LYS A 156 2.97 9.10 -21.33
CA LYS A 156 1.77 9.64 -21.97
C LYS A 156 0.81 10.16 -20.91
N ASN A 157 0.23 11.32 -21.20
CA ASN A 157 -0.81 11.95 -20.39
C ASN A 157 -2.12 11.97 -21.16
N ASN A 158 -3.21 11.62 -20.49
CA ASN A 158 -4.55 11.76 -21.03
C ASN A 158 -4.94 13.25 -21.12
N THR A 159 -5.87 13.59 -22.00
CA THR A 159 -6.35 14.97 -22.10
C THR A 159 -7.02 15.41 -20.80
N GLY A 160 -6.62 16.59 -20.29
CA GLY A 160 -7.22 17.18 -19.08
C GLY A 160 -6.64 16.67 -17.76
N ILE A 161 -5.71 15.71 -17.77
CA ILE A 161 -5.00 15.30 -16.56
C ILE A 161 -3.94 16.34 -16.17
N LYS A 162 -3.85 16.67 -14.89
CA LYS A 162 -2.89 17.65 -14.38
C LYS A 162 -2.45 17.36 -12.96
N VAL A 163 -1.24 17.80 -12.62
CA VAL A 163 -0.78 17.86 -11.23
C VAL A 163 -1.35 19.12 -10.61
N ALA A 164 -2.23 18.96 -9.62
CA ALA A 164 -2.89 20.05 -8.91
C ALA A 164 -2.05 20.56 -7.73
N GLN A 165 -1.28 19.68 -7.09
CA GLN A 165 -0.36 20.04 -6.01
C GLN A 165 0.85 19.11 -5.99
N GLU A 166 2.03 19.63 -5.67
CA GLU A 166 3.27 18.86 -5.50
C GLU A 166 3.83 18.97 -4.09
N ASN A 167 4.76 18.08 -3.75
CA ASN A 167 5.53 18.08 -2.51
C ASN A 167 4.67 18.10 -1.24
N ILE A 168 3.54 17.39 -1.28
CA ILE A 168 2.65 17.20 -0.14
C ILE A 168 3.38 16.37 0.91
N SER A 169 3.39 16.82 2.17
CA SER A 169 3.99 16.07 3.28
C SER A 169 3.22 14.78 3.58
N GLY A 170 3.90 13.76 4.08
CA GLY A 170 3.28 12.50 4.49
C GLY A 170 3.27 11.42 3.40
N ASN A 171 2.51 10.35 3.65
CA ASN A 171 2.38 9.18 2.79
C ASN A 171 0.90 9.02 2.37
N PRO A 172 0.59 8.78 1.08
CA PRO A 172 -0.78 8.52 0.64
C PRO A 172 -1.48 7.38 1.41
N ASN A 173 -0.73 6.40 1.94
CA ASN A 173 -1.29 5.28 2.70
C ASN A 173 -1.91 5.67 4.06
N SER A 174 -1.70 6.89 4.55
CA SER A 174 -2.36 7.31 5.79
C SER A 174 -3.87 7.47 5.54
N THR A 175 -4.68 6.76 6.33
CA THR A 175 -6.09 7.10 6.48
C THR A 175 -6.15 8.48 7.13
N ALA A 176 -6.87 9.42 6.51
CA ALA A 176 -7.15 10.68 7.19
C ALA A 176 -7.94 10.34 8.46
N THR A 177 -7.34 10.49 9.64
CA THR A 177 -8.11 10.72 10.87
C THR A 177 -8.70 12.11 10.75
N GLY A 178 -9.75 12.23 9.94
CA GLY A 178 -10.61 13.39 9.97
C GLY A 178 -11.11 13.55 11.39
N THR A 179 -10.66 14.60 12.06
CA THR A 179 -11.39 15.20 13.18
C THR A 179 -12.74 15.59 12.60
N GLY A 180 -13.73 14.71 12.79
CA GLY A 180 -15.11 15.02 12.47
C GLY A 180 -15.46 16.29 13.21
N GLY A 181 -15.91 17.30 12.44
CA GLY A 181 -16.50 18.49 13.02
C GLY A 181 -17.62 18.08 13.96
N SER A 182 -17.61 18.71 15.13
CA SER A 182 -18.65 18.65 16.13
C SER A 182 -20.01 18.92 15.51
N ASP A 183 -20.88 17.92 15.53
CA ASP A 183 -22.31 18.15 15.67
C ASP A 183 -22.66 17.63 17.07
N ASP A 184 -22.60 18.58 18.02
CA ASP A 184 -23.21 18.46 19.33
C ASP A 184 -24.74 18.43 19.11
N ASP A 185 -25.37 17.30 19.39
CA ASP A 185 -26.79 17.25 19.74
C ASP A 185 -26.94 16.33 20.95
N ASP A 186 -26.89 16.98 22.11
CA ASP A 186 -27.42 16.50 23.38
C ASP A 186 -28.90 16.11 23.21
N ASP A 187 -29.26 14.87 23.53
CA ASP A 187 -30.58 14.61 24.09
C ASP A 187 -30.55 13.46 25.09
N ASP A 188 -30.94 13.82 26.30
CA ASP A 188 -30.76 13.17 27.57
C ASP A 188 -32.09 12.51 27.96
N LYS A 189 -32.16 11.18 28.09
CA LYS A 189 -33.14 10.56 29.03
C LYS A 189 -32.82 9.12 29.43
N PRO A 190 -32.93 8.76 30.72
CA PRO A 190 -32.49 7.48 31.26
C PRO A 190 -33.58 6.41 31.32
N THR A 191 -33.16 5.14 31.32
CA THR A 191 -33.95 4.02 31.83
C THR A 191 -33.08 3.10 32.68
N ALA A 192 -33.55 2.87 33.91
CA ALA A 192 -32.92 2.07 34.93
C ALA A 192 -33.48 0.64 34.98
N SER A 193 -32.66 -0.22 35.60
CA SER A 193 -33.02 -1.39 36.42
C SER A 193 -33.13 -2.77 35.76
N GLY A 194 -32.28 -3.68 36.25
CA GLY A 194 -32.35 -5.13 36.06
C GLY A 194 -31.20 -5.86 36.75
N SER A 195 -31.33 -6.04 38.06
CA SER A 195 -30.37 -6.62 39.01
C SER A 195 -29.84 -8.02 38.71
N GLY A 196 -28.62 -8.29 39.16
CA GLY A 196 -28.04 -9.65 39.29
C GLY A 196 -26.73 -9.63 40.06
N SER A 197 -26.83 -9.65 41.39
CA SER A 197 -25.75 -9.48 42.37
C SER A 197 -24.96 -10.78 42.63
N SER A 198 -23.64 -10.67 42.78
CA SER A 198 -22.83 -11.25 43.87
C SER A 198 -21.35 -10.91 43.58
N SER A 199 -20.77 -9.91 44.25
CA SER A 199 -20.09 -9.99 45.56
C SER A 199 -18.88 -10.93 45.54
N ALA A 200 -17.68 -10.58 45.99
CA ALA A 200 -17.09 -9.33 46.45
C ALA A 200 -15.58 -9.57 46.67
N ALA A 201 -14.80 -8.49 46.53
CA ALA A 201 -13.63 -8.08 47.34
C ALA A 201 -12.38 -9.00 47.37
N LYS A 202 -11.14 -8.50 47.42
CA LYS A 202 -10.50 -7.17 47.39
C LYS A 202 -9.00 -7.44 47.16
N PRO A 203 -8.22 -6.51 46.60
CA PRO A 203 -6.79 -6.69 46.40
C PRO A 203 -5.96 -6.08 47.54
N THR A 204 -4.79 -6.65 47.83
CA THR A 204 -3.70 -5.92 48.48
C THR A 204 -2.33 -6.43 48.02
N ALA A 205 -1.59 -5.48 47.44
CA ALA A 205 -0.15 -5.23 47.51
C ALA A 205 0.88 -6.30 47.04
N ALA A 206 1.59 -5.89 45.98
CA ALA A 206 3.05 -5.83 45.85
C ALA A 206 3.89 -7.11 46.02
N SER A 207 4.57 -7.51 44.94
CA SER A 207 6.04 -7.41 44.84
C SER A 207 6.54 -8.03 43.52
N ALA A 208 7.66 -7.49 43.06
CA ALA A 208 8.37 -7.82 41.84
C ALA A 208 8.97 -9.23 41.85
N ALA A 209 9.01 -9.91 40.68
CA ALA A 209 10.11 -10.80 40.30
C ALA A 209 9.99 -11.29 38.84
N THR A 210 10.96 -10.90 38.02
CA THR A 210 11.69 -11.71 37.01
C THR A 210 10.92 -12.52 35.95
N HIS A 211 11.04 -12.06 34.70
CA HIS A 211 10.88 -12.86 33.49
C HIS A 211 11.97 -13.93 33.37
N ALA A 212 11.58 -15.18 33.20
CA ALA A 212 12.37 -16.22 32.54
C ALA A 212 11.40 -17.13 31.77
N GLN A 213 11.33 -16.97 30.44
CA GLN A 213 10.62 -17.92 29.59
C GLN A 213 11.59 -19.00 29.12
N ALA A 214 11.28 -20.25 29.48
CA ALA A 214 11.95 -21.45 28.99
C ALA A 214 11.36 -21.86 27.63
N ILE A 215 12.24 -22.06 26.66
CA ILE A 215 11.95 -22.55 25.31
C ILE A 215 11.84 -24.09 25.40
N SER A 216 10.70 -24.65 25.02
CA SER A 216 10.46 -26.10 24.98
C SER A 216 10.32 -26.54 23.52
N TRP A 217 11.31 -27.26 23.01
CA TRP A 217 11.32 -27.88 21.69
C TRP A 217 11.29 -29.40 21.89
N VAL A 218 10.13 -30.00 21.62
CA VAL A 218 9.95 -31.46 21.64
C VAL A 218 10.19 -31.99 20.23
N LEU A 219 11.27 -32.73 20.07
CA LEU A 219 11.52 -33.68 18.99
C LEU A 219 10.72 -34.96 19.26
N GLY A 220 9.81 -35.32 18.35
CA GLY A 220 9.09 -36.58 18.37
C GLY A 220 9.48 -37.44 17.17
N ALA A 221 10.28 -38.48 17.41
CA ALA A 221 10.59 -39.55 16.48
C ALA A 221 10.15 -40.89 17.10
N VAL A 222 9.25 -41.62 16.42
CA VAL A 222 8.94 -43.07 16.58
C VAL A 222 8.17 -43.46 15.29
N GLY A 223 8.39 -44.55 14.56
CA GLY A 223 9.28 -45.71 14.69
C GLY A 223 8.66 -46.93 13.98
N LEU A 224 9.53 -47.80 13.41
CA LEU A 224 9.43 -49.28 13.33
C LEU A 224 8.29 -49.89 12.46
N ALA A 225 8.40 -51.04 11.79
CA ALA A 225 9.34 -52.16 11.81
C ALA A 225 9.25 -52.92 10.46
N GLY A 226 10.37 -53.46 9.99
CA GLY A 226 10.43 -54.51 8.97
C GLY A 226 10.92 -55.81 9.59
N ILE A 227 10.27 -56.93 9.27
CA ILE A 227 10.66 -58.32 9.60
C ILE A 227 10.36 -59.17 8.35
N ALA A 228 11.41 -59.57 7.63
CA ALA A 228 11.96 -60.94 7.44
C ALA A 228 11.25 -61.79 6.35
N MET A 229 11.94 -62.08 5.23
CA MET A 229 12.81 -63.25 4.91
C MET A 229 12.04 -64.53 4.53
N LEU A 230 11.98 -64.82 3.22
CA LEU A 230 12.45 -66.02 2.50
C LEU A 230 11.86 -66.05 1.08
#